data_AF-A0A2W4QVV6-F1
#
_entry.id   AF-A0A2W4QVV6-F1
#
_cell.length_a   1.000
_cell.length_b   1.000
_cell.length_c   1.000
_cell.angle_alpha   90.00
_cell.angle_beta   90.00
_cell.angle_gamma   90.00
#
_symmetry.space_group_name_H-M   'P 1'
#
loop_
_entity.id
_entity.type
_entity.pdbx_description
1 polymer ?
#
loop_
_entity_poly.entity_id
_entity_poly.type
_entity_poly.pdbx_seq_one_letter_code
_entity_poly.pdbx_strand_id
1 'polypeptide(L)'
;MKKIIALAWATSFLALFLPIAVTAGGSDPRVPPGTDPGGVAVAVISTGIDYTQPNIAARLARDGEGDIVGWDFADDDAFPFAPAESDGNGTAFASVLLAEAPGARLVPLRIDYERPATFFLAFAFIDQTPARVVVISSDGFGPEHRGSIHQTASQFDRLLIIMARDEEPDGEEDDVANVLIVPTEIANGPDWDNRPLTEPNPVQSSRGLSAVARAAAVALEIAESEPEWDGASLKRAVLARLASHRSQ
;
A
#
# COMPACT_ATOMS: atom_id res chain seq x y z
N MET A 1 9.87 -53.15 -69.33
CA MET A 1 10.08 -51.72 -69.00
C MET A 1 9.10 -51.33 -67.90
N LYS A 2 9.62 -50.69 -66.85
CA LYS A 2 8.98 -50.40 -65.55
C LYS A 2 7.80 -49.43 -65.68
N LYS A 3 6.74 -49.64 -64.90
CA LYS A 3 5.85 -48.57 -64.39
C LYS A 3 5.62 -48.78 -62.89
N ILE A 4 5.67 -47.66 -62.19
CA ILE A 4 5.91 -47.46 -60.77
C ILE A 4 4.60 -47.57 -59.99
N ILE A 5 4.59 -48.35 -58.90
CA ILE A 5 3.53 -48.30 -57.88
C ILE A 5 4.00 -47.32 -56.81
N ALA A 6 3.28 -46.22 -56.68
CA ALA A 6 3.35 -45.34 -55.53
C ALA A 6 2.21 -45.73 -54.57
N LEU A 7 2.52 -46.03 -53.31
CA LEU A 7 1.54 -45.87 -52.24
C LEU A 7 2.24 -45.55 -50.92
N ALA A 8 1.67 -44.52 -50.29
CA ALA A 8 2.19 -43.73 -49.19
C ALA A 8 2.38 -44.51 -47.89
N TRP A 9 3.46 -44.21 -47.18
CA TRP A 9 3.60 -44.51 -45.76
C TRP A 9 3.00 -43.34 -44.97
N ALA A 10 1.86 -43.57 -44.33
CA ALA A 10 1.32 -42.66 -43.33
C ALA A 10 1.87 -43.07 -41.96
N THR A 11 2.88 -42.35 -41.47
CA THR A 11 3.37 -42.48 -40.08
C THR A 11 2.47 -41.66 -39.16
N SER A 12 1.56 -42.32 -38.45
CA SER A 12 0.82 -41.74 -37.32
C SER A 12 1.78 -41.50 -36.15
N PHE A 13 2.05 -40.22 -35.86
CA PHE A 13 2.59 -39.79 -34.57
C PHE A 13 1.41 -39.58 -33.61
N LEU A 14 1.20 -40.54 -32.70
CA LEU A 14 0.30 -40.37 -31.57
C LEU A 14 1.06 -39.61 -30.47
N ALA A 15 0.89 -38.29 -30.40
CA ALA A 15 1.44 -37.47 -29.33
C ALA A 15 0.66 -37.75 -28.04
N LEU A 16 1.31 -38.40 -27.07
CA LEU A 16 0.82 -38.50 -25.70
C LEU A 16 0.92 -37.10 -25.06
N PHE A 17 -0.22 -36.42 -24.90
CA PHE A 17 -0.32 -35.28 -24.00
C PHE A 17 -0.41 -35.80 -22.56
N LEU A 18 0.71 -35.78 -21.85
CA LEU A 18 0.70 -35.85 -20.39
C LEU A 18 0.13 -34.52 -19.88
N PRO A 19 -0.92 -34.52 -19.02
CA PRO A 19 -1.32 -33.31 -18.35
C PRO A 19 -0.19 -32.92 -17.39
N ILE A 20 0.46 -31.80 -17.68
CA ILE A 20 1.26 -31.10 -16.69
C ILE A 20 0.25 -30.65 -15.64
N ALA A 21 0.32 -31.24 -14.45
CA ALA A 21 -0.36 -30.70 -13.30
C ALA A 21 0.28 -29.33 -13.01
N VAL A 22 -0.38 -28.26 -13.48
CA VAL A 22 -0.09 -26.91 -13.02
C VAL A 22 -0.43 -26.90 -11.55
N THR A 23 0.60 -26.84 -10.71
CA THR A 23 0.44 -26.53 -9.30
C THR A 23 -0.01 -25.08 -9.24
N ALA A 24 -1.32 -24.86 -9.05
CA ALA A 24 -1.84 -23.56 -8.72
C ALA A 24 -1.19 -23.13 -7.39
N GLY A 25 -0.23 -22.21 -7.44
CA GLY A 25 -0.03 -21.29 -6.32
C GLY A 25 -1.38 -20.63 -6.07
N GLY A 26 -1.85 -20.66 -4.82
CA GLY A 26 -3.24 -20.35 -4.49
C GLY A 26 -3.64 -19.01 -5.07
N SER A 27 -4.60 -19.02 -5.98
CA SER A 27 -5.16 -17.80 -6.57
C SER A 27 -5.66 -16.89 -5.45
N ASP A 28 -5.35 -15.61 -5.52
CA ASP A 28 -5.87 -14.63 -4.56
C ASP A 28 -7.39 -14.73 -4.42
N PRO A 29 -7.92 -14.50 -3.21
CA PRO A 29 -9.35 -14.57 -2.99
C PRO A 29 -10.04 -13.52 -3.84
N ARG A 30 -11.22 -13.88 -4.36
CA ARG A 30 -12.05 -12.92 -5.08
C ARG A 30 -12.39 -11.75 -4.17
N VAL A 31 -12.29 -10.53 -4.71
CA VAL A 31 -12.75 -9.33 -4.02
C VAL A 31 -14.23 -9.49 -3.68
N PRO A 32 -14.65 -9.28 -2.41
CA PRO A 32 -16.07 -9.29 -2.07
C PRO A 32 -16.84 -8.29 -2.94
N PRO A 33 -18.05 -8.63 -3.43
CA PRO A 33 -18.83 -7.71 -4.25
C PRO A 33 -19.20 -6.46 -3.45
N GLY A 34 -19.24 -5.31 -4.10
CA GLY A 34 -19.57 -4.04 -3.47
C GLY A 34 -19.72 -2.92 -4.49
N THR A 35 -20.07 -1.74 -3.99
CA THR A 35 -20.10 -0.50 -4.78
C THR A 35 -19.04 0.45 -4.25
N ASP A 36 -18.57 1.38 -5.10
CA ASP A 36 -17.65 2.42 -4.67
C ASP A 36 -18.29 3.24 -3.52
N PRO A 37 -17.68 3.24 -2.33
CA PRO A 37 -18.29 3.86 -1.16
C PRO A 37 -18.13 5.38 -1.13
N GLY A 38 -17.37 5.96 -2.06
CA GLY A 38 -17.08 7.40 -2.09
C GLY A 38 -16.27 7.89 -0.87
N GLY A 39 -16.14 9.22 -0.76
CA GLY A 39 -15.26 9.86 0.22
C GLY A 39 -13.85 10.11 -0.33
N VAL A 40 -12.99 10.74 0.48
CA VAL A 40 -11.61 11.04 0.08
C VAL A 40 -10.79 9.74 0.05
N ALA A 41 -10.11 9.52 -1.07
CA ALA A 41 -9.33 8.31 -1.27
C ALA A 41 -7.92 8.42 -0.65
N VAL A 42 -7.51 7.33 -0.02
CA VAL A 42 -6.18 7.09 0.55
C VAL A 42 -5.60 5.83 -0.07
N ALA A 43 -4.42 5.97 -0.65
CA ALA A 43 -3.64 4.81 -1.07
C ALA A 43 -2.87 4.24 0.13
N VAL A 44 -2.90 2.91 0.28
CA VAL A 44 -2.15 2.22 1.33
C VAL A 44 -1.15 1.29 0.66
N ILE A 45 0.13 1.63 0.75
CA ILE A 45 1.24 0.82 0.25
C ILE A 45 1.75 -0.05 1.40
N SER A 46 1.67 -1.37 1.21
CA SER A 46 2.01 -2.41 2.19
C SER A 46 2.58 -3.65 1.47
N THR A 47 2.97 -4.70 2.20
CA THR A 47 3.13 -6.07 1.65
C THR A 47 1.81 -6.75 1.28
N GLY A 48 0.68 -6.03 1.34
CA GLY A 48 -0.67 -6.51 1.07
C GLY A 48 -1.67 -6.20 2.18
N ILE A 49 -2.94 -6.39 1.86
CA ILE A 49 -4.08 -6.20 2.78
C ILE A 49 -5.07 -7.34 2.60
N ASP A 50 -5.61 -7.85 3.69
CA ASP A 50 -6.75 -8.76 3.68
C ASP A 50 -8.03 -7.98 3.36
N TYR A 51 -8.23 -7.69 2.07
CA TYR A 51 -9.39 -6.96 1.59
C TYR A 51 -10.69 -7.78 1.68
N THR A 52 -10.64 -9.03 2.15
CA THR A 52 -11.82 -9.87 2.36
C THR A 52 -12.54 -9.57 3.68
N GLN A 53 -11.88 -8.86 4.60
CA GLN A 53 -12.47 -8.47 5.87
C GLN A 53 -13.64 -7.49 5.66
N PRO A 54 -14.82 -7.70 6.29
CA PRO A 54 -16.00 -6.90 6.01
C PRO A 54 -15.84 -5.39 6.21
N ASN A 55 -15.08 -4.96 7.24
CA ASN A 55 -14.80 -3.55 7.51
C ASN A 55 -13.94 -2.92 6.41
N ILE A 56 -12.96 -3.66 5.87
CA ILE A 56 -12.08 -3.20 4.80
C ILE A 56 -12.81 -3.26 3.45
N ALA A 57 -13.44 -4.39 3.14
CA ALA A 57 -14.17 -4.64 1.89
C ALA A 57 -15.24 -3.57 1.59
N ALA A 58 -15.93 -3.10 2.64
CA ALA A 58 -16.96 -2.07 2.56
C ALA A 58 -16.41 -0.67 2.24
N ARG A 59 -15.09 -0.47 2.34
CA ARG A 59 -14.41 0.82 2.17
C ARG A 59 -13.43 0.85 1.00
N LEU A 60 -13.32 -0.24 0.23
CA LEU A 60 -12.49 -0.31 -0.98
C LEU A 60 -12.98 0.66 -2.05
N ALA A 61 -12.05 1.42 -2.62
CA ALA A 61 -12.27 2.12 -3.87
C ALA A 61 -12.62 1.11 -4.96
N ARG A 62 -13.65 1.42 -5.75
CA ARG A 62 -14.06 0.61 -6.89
C ARG A 62 -14.23 1.44 -8.14
N ASP A 63 -14.12 0.78 -9.28
CA ASP A 63 -14.43 1.38 -10.58
C ASP A 63 -15.92 1.29 -10.92
N GLY A 64 -16.27 1.64 -12.16
CA GLY A 64 -17.66 1.60 -12.63
C GLY A 64 -18.26 0.19 -12.78
N GLU A 65 -17.42 -0.85 -12.76
CA GLU A 65 -17.82 -2.26 -12.89
C GLU A 65 -17.89 -2.95 -11.52
N GLY A 66 -17.37 -2.30 -10.48
CA GLY A 66 -17.35 -2.80 -9.10
C GLY A 66 -16.06 -3.51 -8.74
N ASP A 67 -15.08 -3.53 -9.65
CA ASP A 67 -13.76 -4.08 -9.40
C ASP A 67 -12.95 -3.15 -8.50
N ILE A 68 -12.03 -3.73 -7.73
CA ILE A 68 -11.17 -2.98 -6.81
C ILE A 68 -10.26 -2.05 -7.59
N VAL A 69 -10.15 -0.80 -7.14
CA VAL A 69 -9.07 0.09 -7.58
C VAL A 69 -7.89 -0.15 -6.65
N GLY A 70 -6.95 -0.98 -7.09
CA GLY A 70 -5.75 -1.37 -6.39
C GLY A 70 -4.81 -2.15 -7.31
N TRP A 71 -3.60 -2.43 -6.86
CA TRP A 71 -2.63 -3.18 -7.66
C TRP A 71 -1.64 -3.98 -6.81
N ASP A 72 -1.40 -5.21 -7.23
CA ASP A 72 -0.36 -6.09 -6.69
C ASP A 72 0.87 -6.04 -7.59
N PHE A 73 1.92 -5.35 -7.13
CA PHE A 73 3.20 -5.30 -7.84
C PHE A 73 4.09 -6.54 -7.58
N ALA A 74 3.77 -7.35 -6.57
CA ALA A 74 4.46 -8.61 -6.30
C ALA A 74 4.05 -9.66 -7.33
N ASP A 75 2.75 -9.79 -7.59
CA ASP A 75 2.18 -10.82 -8.45
C ASP A 75 1.69 -10.31 -9.82
N ASP A 76 1.79 -8.98 -10.06
CA ASP A 76 1.43 -8.28 -11.31
C ASP A 76 -0.05 -8.43 -11.69
N ASP A 77 -0.93 -8.20 -10.72
CA ASP A 77 -2.38 -8.28 -10.92
C ASP A 77 -3.16 -7.22 -10.12
N ALA A 78 -4.49 -7.29 -10.18
CA ALA A 78 -5.40 -6.34 -9.53
C ALA A 78 -5.74 -6.70 -8.07
N PHE A 79 -5.10 -7.70 -7.48
CA PHE A 79 -5.46 -8.29 -6.20
C PHE A 79 -4.35 -8.12 -5.16
N PRO A 80 -4.22 -6.94 -4.53
CA PRO A 80 -3.18 -6.64 -3.53
C PRO A 80 -3.42 -7.34 -2.18
N PHE A 81 -3.57 -8.66 -2.22
CA PHE A 81 -3.97 -9.49 -1.11
C PHE A 81 -2.76 -9.89 -0.27
N ALA A 82 -2.93 -9.86 1.04
CA ALA A 82 -2.13 -10.68 1.93
C ALA A 82 -3.01 -11.11 3.11
N PRO A 83 -2.91 -12.37 3.59
CA PRO A 83 -3.65 -12.79 4.79
C PRO A 83 -3.37 -11.87 5.97
N ALA A 84 -4.36 -11.66 6.84
CA ALA A 84 -4.21 -10.80 8.02
C ALA A 84 -3.07 -11.23 8.97
N GLU A 85 -2.76 -12.52 8.98
CA GLU A 85 -1.69 -13.15 9.79
C GLU A 85 -0.32 -13.15 9.09
N SER A 86 -0.23 -12.61 7.87
CA SER A 86 1.05 -12.47 7.18
C SER A 86 1.91 -11.41 7.85
N ASP A 87 3.22 -11.41 7.58
CA ASP A 87 4.20 -10.52 8.20
C ASP A 87 3.97 -9.02 7.90
N GLY A 88 2.94 -8.67 7.11
CA GLY A 88 2.53 -7.31 6.79
C GLY A 88 1.52 -6.70 7.76
N ASN A 89 1.75 -5.46 8.18
CA ASN A 89 0.80 -4.69 8.98
C ASN A 89 -0.26 -3.95 8.15
N GLY A 90 -0.33 -4.12 6.82
CA GLY A 90 -1.31 -3.44 5.97
C GLY A 90 -2.76 -3.63 6.44
N THR A 91 -3.16 -4.86 6.78
CA THR A 91 -4.50 -5.17 7.30
C THR A 91 -4.77 -4.50 8.65
N ALA A 92 -3.78 -4.54 9.55
CA ALA A 92 -3.87 -3.90 10.86
C ALA A 92 -3.96 -2.38 10.72
N PHE A 93 -3.12 -1.79 9.87
CA PHE A 93 -3.14 -0.37 9.55
C PHE A 93 -4.49 0.05 8.97
N ALA A 94 -4.99 -0.64 7.94
CA ALA A 94 -6.27 -0.33 7.32
C ALA A 94 -7.41 -0.37 8.35
N SER A 95 -7.40 -1.34 9.26
CA SER A 95 -8.39 -1.43 10.33
C SER A 95 -8.33 -0.25 11.31
N VAL A 96 -7.13 0.16 11.73
CA VAL A 96 -6.94 1.33 12.60
C VAL A 96 -7.30 2.63 11.88
N LEU A 97 -6.90 2.78 10.63
CA LEU A 97 -7.25 3.93 9.79
C LEU A 97 -8.76 4.07 9.63
N LEU A 98 -9.48 2.98 9.36
CA LEU A 98 -10.94 3.02 9.24
C LEU A 98 -11.66 3.27 10.56
N ALA A 99 -11.03 2.99 11.70
CA ALA A 99 -11.56 3.39 13.00
C ALA A 99 -11.41 4.91 13.25
N GLU A 100 -10.28 5.50 12.84
CA GLU A 100 -10.01 6.94 12.96
C GLU A 100 -10.70 7.78 11.86
N ALA A 101 -10.86 7.22 10.65
CA ALA A 101 -11.49 7.84 9.49
C ALA A 101 -12.47 6.86 8.79
N PRO A 102 -13.69 6.66 9.33
CA PRO A 102 -14.67 5.73 8.76
C PRO A 102 -15.12 6.06 7.33
N GLY A 103 -14.97 7.33 6.91
CA GLY A 103 -15.26 7.80 5.55
C GLY A 103 -14.10 7.66 4.57
N ALA A 104 -12.94 7.13 4.98
CA ALA A 104 -11.80 6.92 4.09
C ALA A 104 -12.14 5.91 2.99
N ARG A 105 -11.71 6.20 1.75
CA ARG A 105 -11.85 5.30 0.60
C ARG A 105 -10.50 4.66 0.29
N LEU A 106 -10.37 3.35 0.45
CA LEU A 106 -9.08 2.66 0.40
C LEU A 106 -8.68 2.28 -1.02
N VAL A 107 -7.46 2.64 -1.43
CA VAL A 107 -6.79 2.16 -2.66
C VAL A 107 -5.60 1.30 -2.22
N PRO A 108 -5.75 -0.03 -2.07
CA PRO A 108 -4.68 -0.89 -1.58
C PRO A 108 -3.64 -1.15 -2.67
N LEU A 109 -2.35 -1.10 -2.30
CA LEU A 109 -1.24 -1.50 -3.14
C LEU A 109 -0.36 -2.50 -2.38
N ARG A 110 -0.08 -3.63 -3.01
CA ARG A 110 0.89 -4.61 -2.52
C ARG A 110 2.20 -4.43 -3.26
N ILE A 111 3.28 -4.23 -2.51
CA ILE A 111 4.62 -4.11 -3.07
C ILE A 111 5.58 -5.07 -2.39
N ASP A 112 6.69 -5.31 -3.08
CA ASP A 112 7.85 -6.02 -2.57
C ASP A 112 8.97 -5.01 -2.32
N TYR A 113 9.32 -4.80 -1.05
CA TYR A 113 10.30 -3.81 -0.62
C TYR A 113 11.72 -4.13 -1.09
N GLU A 114 12.02 -5.36 -1.50
CA GLU A 114 13.32 -5.71 -2.08
C GLU A 114 13.52 -5.11 -3.48
N ARG A 115 12.48 -4.51 -4.08
CA ARG A 115 12.51 -3.90 -5.41
C ARG A 115 12.23 -2.39 -5.36
N PRO A 116 13.23 -1.53 -5.11
CA PRO A 116 13.06 -0.08 -4.97
C PRO A 116 12.40 0.62 -6.17
N ALA A 117 12.58 0.10 -7.38
CA ALA A 117 11.93 0.64 -8.59
C ALA A 117 10.39 0.59 -8.52
N THR A 118 9.83 -0.25 -7.64
CA THR A 118 8.38 -0.38 -7.45
C THR A 118 7.75 0.87 -6.85
N PHE A 119 8.48 1.71 -6.09
CA PHE A 119 7.91 2.94 -5.52
C PHE A 119 7.47 3.94 -6.58
N PHE A 120 8.30 4.14 -7.61
CA PHE A 120 7.93 5.01 -8.73
C PHE A 120 6.70 4.51 -9.45
N LEU A 121 6.64 3.19 -9.72
CA LEU A 121 5.48 2.58 -10.38
C LEU A 121 4.21 2.68 -9.51
N ALA A 122 4.34 2.46 -8.20
CA ALA A 122 3.25 2.59 -7.25
C ALA A 122 2.71 4.03 -7.21
N PHE A 123 3.58 5.05 -7.11
CA PHE A 123 3.13 6.44 -7.12
C PHE A 123 2.55 6.86 -8.47
N ALA A 124 3.13 6.41 -9.58
CA ALA A 124 2.58 6.64 -10.92
C ALA A 124 1.19 6.00 -11.11
N PHE A 125 0.97 4.82 -10.53
CA PHE A 125 -0.36 4.20 -10.48
C PHE A 125 -1.32 5.02 -9.62
N ILE A 126 -0.91 5.36 -8.38
CA ILE A 126 -1.72 6.14 -7.45
C ILE A 126 -2.14 7.48 -8.05
N ASP A 127 -1.25 8.14 -8.78
CA ASP A 127 -1.55 9.44 -9.40
C ASP A 127 -2.68 9.36 -10.45
N GLN A 128 -2.94 8.18 -11.00
CA GLN A 128 -4.07 7.91 -11.90
C GLN A 128 -5.35 7.53 -11.14
N THR A 129 -5.28 7.37 -9.83
CA THR A 129 -6.43 7.08 -8.96
C THR A 129 -6.95 8.35 -8.28
N PRO A 130 -8.16 8.30 -7.68
CA PRO A 130 -8.68 9.40 -6.88
C PRO A 130 -7.89 9.70 -5.60
N ALA A 131 -6.92 8.87 -5.22
CA ALA A 131 -6.17 9.03 -3.98
C ALA A 131 -5.48 10.39 -3.89
N ARG A 132 -5.56 11.02 -2.72
CA ARG A 132 -4.91 12.30 -2.39
C ARG A 132 -3.85 12.15 -1.33
N VAL A 133 -4.06 11.20 -0.44
CA VAL A 133 -3.15 10.83 0.64
C VAL A 133 -2.59 9.46 0.31
N VAL A 134 -1.29 9.29 0.46
CA VAL A 134 -0.61 8.01 0.37
C VAL A 134 -0.07 7.70 1.73
N VAL A 135 -0.41 6.54 2.27
CA VAL A 135 0.21 6.03 3.47
C VAL A 135 1.09 4.86 3.09
N ILE A 136 2.32 4.94 3.58
CA ILE A 136 3.27 3.86 3.54
C ILE A 136 3.26 3.19 4.91
N SER A 137 2.67 1.99 5.02
CA SER A 137 2.72 1.24 6.29
C SER A 137 4.17 0.81 6.52
N SER A 138 4.67 0.97 7.75
CA SER A 138 6.10 0.89 8.13
C SER A 138 6.76 -0.49 7.98
N ASP A 139 6.13 -1.40 7.26
CA ASP A 139 6.62 -2.76 7.08
C ASP A 139 7.75 -2.72 6.05
N GLY A 140 8.95 -3.18 6.38
CA GLY A 140 10.04 -3.35 5.42
C GLY A 140 10.73 -2.07 4.91
N PHE A 141 10.45 -0.90 5.50
CA PHE A 141 11.15 0.34 5.17
C PHE A 141 12.39 0.53 6.02
N GLY A 142 13.54 0.14 5.49
CA GLY A 142 14.82 0.52 6.05
C GLY A 142 15.27 1.92 5.59
N PRO A 143 16.29 2.51 6.25
CA PRO A 143 16.90 3.77 5.83
C PRO A 143 17.34 3.79 4.36
N GLU A 144 17.66 2.63 3.78
CA GLU A 144 18.15 2.47 2.42
C GLU A 144 17.14 2.81 1.32
N HIS A 145 15.83 2.77 1.61
CA HIS A 145 14.79 3.13 0.62
C HIS A 145 14.41 4.60 0.64
N ARG A 146 14.81 5.35 1.69
CA ARG A 146 14.39 6.75 1.95
C ARG A 146 14.66 7.67 0.76
N GLY A 147 15.92 7.72 0.30
CA GLY A 147 16.30 8.59 -0.81
C GLY A 147 15.50 8.32 -2.08
N SER A 148 15.17 7.05 -2.37
CA SER A 148 14.34 6.67 -3.52
C SER A 148 12.89 7.14 -3.35
N ILE A 149 12.31 6.99 -2.15
CA ILE A 149 10.95 7.45 -1.85
C ILE A 149 10.87 8.97 -1.94
N HIS A 150 11.82 9.69 -1.36
CA HIS A 150 11.87 11.14 -1.35
C HIS A 150 12.02 11.72 -2.76
N GLN A 151 12.97 11.17 -3.52
CA GLN A 151 13.14 11.53 -4.92
C GLN A 151 11.87 11.26 -5.72
N THR A 152 11.23 10.11 -5.52
CA THR A 152 9.99 9.76 -6.22
C THR A 152 8.85 10.68 -5.80
N ALA A 153 8.64 10.89 -4.50
CA ALA A 153 7.56 11.72 -3.94
C ALA A 153 7.60 13.15 -4.48
N SER A 154 8.80 13.71 -4.66
CA SER A 154 9.00 15.06 -5.21
C SER A 154 8.51 15.23 -6.66
N GLN A 155 8.16 14.14 -7.35
CA GLN A 155 7.61 14.17 -8.71
C GLN A 155 6.07 14.16 -8.73
N PHE A 156 5.42 14.02 -7.57
CA PHE A 156 3.96 13.87 -7.45
C PHE A 156 3.36 14.92 -6.51
N ASP A 157 3.40 16.19 -6.93
CA ASP A 157 2.97 17.35 -6.13
C ASP A 157 1.54 17.25 -5.60
N ARG A 158 0.65 16.53 -6.31
CA ARG A 158 -0.76 16.34 -5.92
C ARG A 158 -0.94 15.49 -4.66
N LEU A 159 0.02 14.61 -4.38
CA LEU A 159 -0.08 13.59 -3.34
C LEU A 159 0.59 14.08 -2.06
N LEU A 160 -0.08 13.91 -0.92
CA LEU A 160 0.58 13.94 0.39
C LEU A 160 1.01 12.52 0.74
N ILE A 161 2.30 12.29 0.90
CA ILE A 161 2.85 11.01 1.35
C ILE A 161 3.04 11.08 2.86
N ILE A 162 2.51 10.10 3.58
CA ILE A 162 2.68 9.95 5.03
C ILE A 162 3.42 8.64 5.28
N MET A 163 4.52 8.71 6.00
CA MET A 163 5.33 7.56 6.36
C MET A 163 5.61 7.54 7.86
N ALA A 164 5.56 6.36 8.47
CA ALA A 164 6.01 6.18 9.85
C ALA A 164 7.55 6.14 9.89
N ARG A 165 8.12 6.61 10.99
CA ARG A 165 9.56 6.50 11.27
C ARG A 165 9.78 6.19 12.74
N ASP A 166 10.66 5.24 13.04
CA ASP A 166 11.00 4.91 14.43
C ASP A 166 11.91 5.94 15.09
N GLU A 167 12.63 6.75 14.32
CA GLU A 167 13.52 7.80 14.80
C GLU A 167 12.99 9.21 14.49
N GLU A 168 13.53 10.27 15.11
CA GLU A 168 13.22 11.67 14.73
C GLU A 168 13.87 12.08 13.39
N PRO A 169 13.21 12.89 12.54
CA PRO A 169 13.79 13.41 11.29
C PRO A 169 15.20 13.98 11.47
N ASP A 170 16.17 13.55 10.66
CA ASP A 170 17.61 13.76 10.92
C ASP A 170 18.34 14.69 9.93
N GLY A 171 17.62 15.52 9.17
CA GLY A 171 18.25 16.58 8.37
C GLY A 171 17.42 17.08 7.19
N GLU A 172 18.08 17.79 6.28
CA GLU A 172 17.48 18.32 5.05
C GLU A 172 16.94 17.22 4.10
N GLU A 173 17.48 16.00 4.19
CA GLU A 173 17.02 14.87 3.38
C GLU A 173 15.55 14.51 3.67
N ASP A 174 15.06 14.80 4.88
CA ASP A 174 13.67 14.55 5.31
C ASP A 174 12.70 15.69 4.99
N ASP A 175 13.19 16.85 4.55
CA ASP A 175 12.35 18.00 4.24
C ASP A 175 11.86 17.99 2.78
N VAL A 176 11.15 16.92 2.43
CA VAL A 176 10.44 16.86 1.14
C VAL A 176 9.08 17.54 1.29
N ALA A 177 8.76 18.46 0.37
CA ALA A 177 7.62 19.36 0.48
C ALA A 177 6.28 18.66 0.73
N ASN A 178 6.06 17.49 0.11
CA ASN A 178 4.84 16.71 0.18
C ASN A 178 4.98 15.38 0.96
N VAL A 179 6.07 15.18 1.71
CA VAL A 179 6.25 14.02 2.59
C VAL A 179 6.12 14.45 4.04
N LEU A 180 5.24 13.78 4.77
CA LEU A 180 5.06 13.90 6.21
C LEU A 180 5.60 12.65 6.90
N ILE A 181 6.74 12.80 7.57
CA ILE A 181 7.29 11.77 8.43
C ILE A 181 6.61 11.87 9.80
N VAL A 182 6.01 10.77 10.24
CA VAL A 182 5.36 10.66 11.55
C VAL A 182 6.23 9.80 12.46
N PRO A 183 6.87 10.38 13.49
CA PRO A 183 7.66 9.61 14.43
C PRO A 183 6.75 8.68 15.25
N THR A 184 7.10 7.40 15.31
CA THR A 184 6.43 6.37 16.12
C THR A 184 7.01 6.33 17.55
N GLU A 185 8.12 7.04 17.79
CA GLU A 185 8.94 7.01 19.02
C GLU A 185 8.32 7.70 20.26
N ILE A 186 7.16 8.37 20.15
CA ILE A 186 6.44 8.94 21.32
C ILE A 186 5.76 7.84 22.20
N ALA A 187 6.03 6.57 21.92
CA ALA A 187 5.63 5.44 22.74
C ALA A 187 6.72 4.96 23.74
N ASN A 188 7.94 5.46 23.64
CA ASN A 188 9.09 4.93 24.36
C ASN A 188 9.33 5.70 25.67
N GLY A 189 9.01 5.07 26.80
CA GLY A 189 9.54 5.47 28.10
C GLY A 189 11.06 5.24 28.18
N PRO A 190 11.74 5.80 29.19
CA PRO A 190 13.21 5.95 29.23
C PRO A 190 14.03 4.67 29.48
N ASP A 191 13.50 3.47 29.20
CA ASP A 191 14.13 2.22 29.64
C ASP A 191 13.92 1.08 28.61
N TRP A 192 14.67 1.08 27.50
CA TRP A 192 14.70 -0.13 26.62
C TRP A 192 15.95 -0.32 25.72
N ASP A 193 17.13 0.17 26.10
CA ASP A 193 18.36 0.13 25.27
C ASP A 193 19.01 -1.27 25.07
N ASN A 194 18.27 -2.39 25.03
CA ASN A 194 18.90 -3.73 24.97
C ASN A 194 18.10 -4.88 24.32
N ARG A 195 17.06 -4.63 23.49
CA ARG A 195 16.56 -5.70 22.59
C ARG A 195 17.16 -5.55 21.19
N PRO A 196 17.63 -6.64 20.57
CA PRO A 196 17.94 -6.61 19.14
C PRO A 196 16.68 -6.22 18.35
N LEU A 197 16.84 -5.33 17.36
CA LEU A 197 15.81 -4.85 16.43
C LEU A 197 15.19 -5.95 15.54
N THR A 198 15.44 -7.22 15.84
CA THR A 198 15.09 -8.37 14.99
C THR A 198 13.76 -9.02 15.34
N GLU A 199 13.07 -8.58 16.39
CA GLU A 199 11.71 -9.05 16.70
C GLU A 199 10.72 -7.88 16.70
N PRO A 200 9.71 -7.88 15.81
CA PRO A 200 8.68 -6.85 15.81
C PRO A 200 7.89 -6.90 17.12
N ASN A 201 7.93 -5.81 17.89
CA ASN A 201 7.16 -5.68 19.12
C ASN A 201 5.72 -5.24 18.79
N PRO A 202 4.69 -6.08 19.03
CA PRO A 202 3.31 -5.80 18.63
C PRO A 202 2.69 -4.56 19.31
N VAL A 203 3.25 -4.11 20.44
CA VAL A 203 2.81 -2.89 21.14
C VAL A 203 3.42 -1.63 20.52
N GLN A 204 4.64 -1.71 19.99
CA GLN A 204 5.28 -0.59 19.26
C GLN A 204 4.65 -0.42 17.87
N SER A 205 4.39 -1.52 17.16
CA SER A 205 3.69 -1.47 15.86
C SER A 205 2.31 -0.84 16.01
N SER A 206 1.49 -1.27 16.98
CA SER A 206 0.14 -0.71 17.17
C SER A 206 0.09 0.79 17.51
N ARG A 207 1.04 1.32 18.29
CA ARG A 207 1.11 2.77 18.60
C ARG A 207 1.61 3.61 17.43
N GLY A 208 2.64 3.14 16.71
CA GLY A 208 3.12 3.80 15.49
C GLY A 208 2.04 3.87 14.41
N LEU A 209 1.33 2.76 14.20
CA LEU A 209 0.18 2.69 13.27
C LEU A 209 -0.92 3.68 13.65
N SER A 210 -1.20 3.86 14.95
CA SER A 210 -2.22 4.81 15.42
C SER A 210 -1.83 6.28 15.15
N ALA A 211 -0.56 6.64 15.32
CA ALA A 211 -0.08 7.99 15.03
C ALA A 211 -0.18 8.33 13.53
N VAL A 212 0.26 7.39 12.67
CA VAL A 212 0.14 7.52 11.21
C VAL A 212 -1.32 7.57 10.79
N ALA A 213 -2.18 6.69 11.31
CA ALA A 213 -3.61 6.65 11.01
C ALA A 213 -4.30 7.97 11.39
N ARG A 214 -3.92 8.57 12.52
CA ARG A 214 -4.44 9.87 12.94
C ARG A 214 -3.98 11.00 12.03
N ALA A 215 -2.71 11.03 11.64
CA ALA A 215 -2.21 12.00 10.68
C ALA A 215 -2.93 11.87 9.33
N ALA A 216 -3.15 10.64 8.86
CA ALA A 216 -3.91 10.35 7.66
C ALA A 216 -5.38 10.76 7.79
N ALA A 217 -6.03 10.50 8.92
CA ALA A 217 -7.41 10.93 9.18
C ALA A 217 -7.57 12.45 9.10
N VAL A 218 -6.65 13.20 9.73
CA VAL A 218 -6.62 14.67 9.65
C VAL A 218 -6.37 15.13 8.20
N ALA A 219 -5.46 14.47 7.49
CA ALA A 219 -5.20 14.78 6.07
C ALA A 219 -6.44 14.56 5.19
N LEU A 220 -7.19 13.49 5.43
CA LEU A 220 -8.43 13.18 4.71
C LEU A 220 -9.53 14.21 4.98
N GLU A 221 -9.72 14.63 6.23
CA GLU A 221 -10.67 15.71 6.60
C GLU A 221 -10.32 17.01 5.86
N ILE A 222 -9.04 17.40 5.87
CA ILE A 222 -8.59 18.64 5.20
C ILE A 222 -8.76 18.51 3.69
N ALA A 223 -8.35 17.39 3.09
CA ALA A 223 -8.46 17.16 1.65
C ALA A 223 -9.93 17.10 1.18
N GLU A 224 -10.87 16.74 2.06
CA GLU A 224 -12.31 16.83 1.76
C GLU A 224 -12.76 18.29 1.65
N SER A 225 -12.30 19.14 2.58
CA SER A 225 -12.63 20.57 2.56
C SER A 225 -11.87 21.39 1.52
N GLU A 226 -10.70 20.92 1.10
CA GLU A 226 -9.75 21.63 0.25
C GLU A 226 -9.30 20.76 -0.93
N PRO A 227 -10.21 20.40 -1.87
CA PRO A 227 -9.95 19.41 -2.91
C PRO A 227 -8.89 19.83 -3.93
N GLU A 228 -8.58 21.12 -4.04
CA GLU A 228 -7.60 21.66 -5.00
C GLU A 228 -6.19 21.82 -4.41
N TRP A 229 -6.00 21.62 -3.10
CA TRP A 229 -4.70 21.83 -2.47
C TRP A 229 -3.71 20.75 -2.87
N ASP A 230 -2.46 21.11 -3.11
CA ASP A 230 -1.37 20.16 -3.35
C ASP A 230 -0.92 19.45 -2.06
N GLY A 231 -0.10 18.41 -2.22
CA GLY A 231 0.45 17.63 -1.11
C GLY A 231 1.24 18.47 -0.11
N ALA A 232 1.95 19.50 -0.57
CA ALA A 232 2.70 20.41 0.29
C ALA A 232 1.79 21.29 1.15
N SER A 233 0.67 21.76 0.61
CA SER A 233 -0.34 22.53 1.34
C SER A 233 -1.09 21.65 2.33
N LEU A 234 -1.41 20.40 1.94
CA LEU A 234 -1.95 19.40 2.87
C LEU A 234 -0.97 19.11 4.02
N LYS A 235 0.33 18.87 3.75
CA LYS A 235 1.36 18.65 4.78
C LYS A 235 1.37 19.77 5.82
N ARG A 236 1.45 21.03 5.37
CA ARG A 236 1.49 22.21 6.25
C ARG A 236 0.24 22.31 7.13
N ALA A 237 -0.93 22.05 6.56
CA ALA A 237 -2.19 22.13 7.29
C ALA A 237 -2.37 21.00 8.31
N VAL A 238 -1.96 19.77 7.96
CA VAL A 238 -1.93 18.64 8.89
C VAL A 238 -1.01 18.94 10.07
N LEU A 239 0.21 19.42 9.81
CA LEU A 239 1.17 19.79 10.87
C LEU A 239 0.60 20.87 11.80
N ALA A 240 -0.04 21.91 11.25
CA ALA A 240 -0.68 22.96 12.04
C ALA A 240 -1.80 22.40 12.94
N ARG A 241 -2.64 21.50 12.42
CA ARG A 241 -3.74 20.87 13.16
C ARG A 241 -3.25 19.91 14.25
N LEU A 242 -2.20 19.14 13.98
CA LEU A 242 -1.59 18.23 14.96
C LEU A 242 -0.88 18.99 16.09
N ALA A 243 -0.31 20.17 15.80
CA ALA A 243 0.29 21.02 16.82
C ALA A 243 -0.76 21.62 17.77
N SER A 244 -1.92 22.06 17.25
CA SER A 244 -2.96 22.68 18.08
C SER A 244 -3.55 21.71 19.11
N HIS A 245 -3.67 20.41 18.77
CA HIS A 245 -4.21 19.38 19.66
C HIS A 245 -3.26 18.98 20.78
N ARG A 246 -1.94 19.20 20.65
CA ARG A 246 -0.97 18.94 21.73
C ARG A 246 -0.93 20.01 22.82
N SER A 247 -1.60 21.15 22.59
CA SER A 247 -1.62 22.30 23.51
C SER A 247 -2.84 22.37 24.44
N GLN A 248 -3.74 21.38 24.35
CA GLN A 248 -4.93 21.23 25.21
C GLN A 248 -4.74 20.04 26.16
#